data_AF-A0A923R4N9-F1
#
_entry.id   AF-A0A923R4N9-F1
#
_cell.length_a   1.000
_cell.length_b   1.000
_cell.length_c   1.000
_cell.angle_alpha   90.00
_cell.angle_beta   90.00
_cell.angle_gamma   90.00
#
_symmetry.space_group_name_H-M   'P 1'
#
loop_
_entity.id
_entity.type
_entity.pdbx_description
1 polymer ?
#
loop_
_entity_poly.entity_id
_entity_poly.type
_entity_poly.pdbx_seq_one_letter_code
_entity_poly.pdbx_strand_id
1 'polypeptide(L)'
;MMFKFGLLALVLTFACVLSLPNNEQSTPLNLGSISTLKKSKPDLADLKKPVSDGIEFDNVRPEARTQQQEFTRLRKKVLKTPTESEEYSKILSNERLMTDSLEKLNTRLTSFSKENEFDRMKAIDFLTEAARWKKNPIRENILSETSKFLTRPMPKMRANSDLQKSLIGDRVEMFLLLAVQGSERARAVLDEMNGTPEKAYYQFSTAFYLRKNI
;
A
#
# COMPACT_ATOMS: atom_id res chain seq x y z
N MET A 1 -5.51 12.62 -57.38
CA MET A 1 -6.80 12.58 -56.66
C MET A 1 -6.47 12.50 -55.17
N MET A 2 -6.28 13.57 -54.38
CA MET A 2 -7.08 14.77 -54.14
C MET A 2 -8.54 14.50 -53.76
N PHE A 3 -8.78 14.35 -52.46
CA PHE A 3 -9.94 14.92 -51.78
C PHE A 3 -9.48 15.52 -50.43
N LYS A 4 -9.45 16.86 -50.40
CA LYS A 4 -9.52 17.71 -49.21
C LYS A 4 -11.00 18.01 -48.93
N PHE A 5 -11.34 18.27 -47.67
CA PHE A 5 -12.37 19.16 -47.09
C PHE A 5 -12.75 18.56 -45.73
N GLY A 6 -12.41 19.20 -44.60
CA GLY A 6 -13.17 20.30 -43.96
C GLY A 6 -14.05 19.68 -42.87
N LEU A 7 -14.30 20.22 -41.67
CA LEU A 7 -14.31 21.59 -41.20
C LEU A 7 -14.55 21.56 -39.66
N LEU A 8 -14.05 22.61 -39.01
CA LEU A 8 -14.29 23.24 -37.70
C LEU A 8 -15.33 22.72 -36.66
N ALA A 9 -14.97 23.10 -35.42
CA ALA A 9 -15.78 23.49 -34.26
C ALA A 9 -16.34 22.34 -33.40
N LEU A 10 -16.14 22.32 -32.08
CA LEU A 10 -16.63 23.33 -31.16
C LEU A 10 -15.84 23.33 -29.84
N VAL A 11 -15.38 24.50 -29.43
CA VAL A 11 -14.89 24.81 -28.08
C VAL A 11 -16.12 24.93 -27.16
N LEU A 12 -16.14 24.20 -26.04
CA LEU A 12 -17.06 24.46 -24.95
C LEU A 12 -16.33 24.30 -23.61
N THR A 13 -15.79 25.43 -23.16
CA THR A 13 -15.46 25.73 -21.77
C THR A 13 -16.73 25.69 -20.93
N PHE A 14 -16.76 24.82 -19.91
CA PHE A 14 -17.66 24.97 -18.77
C PHE A 14 -16.82 25.10 -17.50
N ALA A 15 -16.63 26.35 -17.09
CA ALA A 15 -16.29 26.70 -15.73
C ALA A 15 -17.58 26.66 -14.91
N CYS A 16 -17.70 25.68 -14.01
CA CYS A 16 -18.71 25.72 -12.95
C CYS A 16 -17.99 26.02 -11.63
N VAL A 17 -17.93 27.32 -11.33
CA VAL A 17 -17.71 27.88 -10.01
C VAL A 17 -18.96 27.58 -9.19
N LEU A 18 -18.84 26.76 -8.16
CA LEU A 18 -19.82 26.70 -7.08
C LEU A 18 -19.15 27.17 -5.80
N SER A 19 -19.45 28.42 -5.48
CA SER A 19 -19.31 29.03 -4.16
C SER A 19 -20.05 28.20 -3.12
N LEU A 20 -19.36 27.86 -2.04
CA LEU A 20 -20.00 27.52 -0.76
C LEU A 20 -19.40 28.40 0.34
N PRO A 21 -20.23 28.79 1.33
CA PRO A 21 -20.00 29.94 2.18
C PRO A 21 -18.99 29.72 3.30
N ASN A 22 -18.26 30.79 3.62
CA ASN A 22 -17.55 31.01 4.87
C ASN A 22 -18.44 30.69 6.07
N ASN A 23 -17.97 29.80 6.94
CA ASN A 23 -18.44 29.73 8.32
C ASN A 23 -17.22 29.75 9.24
N GLU A 24 -16.76 30.97 9.55
CA GLU A 24 -15.83 31.25 10.63
C GLU A 24 -16.57 31.14 11.95
N GLN A 25 -16.36 30.04 12.69
CA GLN A 25 -16.52 30.02 14.14
C GLN A 25 -15.40 29.18 14.76
N SER A 26 -14.21 29.77 14.81
CA SER A 26 -13.14 29.31 15.70
C SER A 26 -13.45 29.76 17.13
N THR A 27 -14.02 28.86 17.93
CA THR A 27 -14.08 29.03 19.39
C THR A 27 -12.65 28.97 19.96
N PRO A 28 -12.19 29.96 20.74
CA PRO A 28 -10.90 29.90 21.40
C PRO A 28 -10.89 28.80 22.48
N LEU A 29 -9.95 27.86 22.37
CA LEU A 29 -9.67 26.88 23.42
C LEU A 29 -9.15 27.62 24.65
N ASN A 30 -9.98 27.63 25.69
CA ASN A 30 -9.66 28.09 27.03
C ASN A 30 -8.61 27.15 27.65
N LEU A 31 -7.35 27.58 27.66
CA LEU A 31 -6.26 26.93 28.38
C LEU A 31 -6.40 27.26 29.87
N GLY A 32 -7.25 26.48 30.54
CA GLY A 32 -7.35 26.47 31.99
C GLY A 32 -6.01 26.11 32.63
N SER A 33 -5.65 26.93 33.62
CA SER A 33 -4.50 26.83 34.51
C SER A 33 -4.08 25.41 34.90
N ILE A 34 -2.93 24.95 34.39
CA ILE A 34 -2.21 23.82 34.97
C ILE A 34 -1.41 24.36 36.15
N SER A 35 -2.04 24.37 37.33
CA SER A 35 -1.38 24.61 38.60
C SER A 35 -0.53 23.40 38.99
N THR A 36 0.76 23.66 39.23
CA THR A 36 1.66 22.95 40.16
C THR A 36 1.97 21.47 39.91
N LEU A 37 2.93 21.20 39.01
CA LEU A 37 3.80 20.02 39.12
C LEU A 37 5.04 20.38 39.95
N LYS A 38 5.02 20.01 41.24
CA LYS A 38 6.22 19.99 42.10
C LYS A 38 7.28 19.09 41.44
N LYS A 39 8.42 19.68 41.06
CA LYS A 39 9.63 18.94 40.70
C LYS A 39 10.21 18.29 41.97
N SER A 40 9.80 17.06 42.29
CA SER A 40 10.61 16.19 43.14
C SER A 40 11.70 15.57 42.27
N LYS A 41 12.94 15.99 42.50
CA LYS A 41 14.15 15.39 41.92
C LYS A 41 14.24 13.96 42.46
N PRO A 42 14.23 12.89 41.63
CA PRO A 42 14.48 11.55 42.14
C PRO A 42 15.93 11.47 42.59
N ASP A 43 16.12 11.02 43.83
CA ASP A 43 17.41 10.85 44.46
C ASP A 43 18.18 9.72 43.75
N LEU A 44 19.36 10.04 43.21
CA LEU A 44 20.20 9.09 42.46
C LEU A 44 20.87 8.03 43.36
N ALA A 45 20.61 8.05 44.68
CA ALA A 45 21.19 7.12 45.65
C ALA A 45 20.50 5.74 45.72
N ASP A 46 19.29 5.57 45.15
CA ASP A 46 18.54 4.30 45.23
C ASP A 46 18.81 3.32 44.07
N LEU A 47 19.71 3.64 43.13
CA LEU A 47 20.06 2.78 41.99
C LEU A 47 21.25 1.84 42.25
N LYS A 48 21.48 1.43 43.50
CA LYS A 48 22.47 0.39 43.84
C LYS A 48 21.88 -0.72 44.70
N LYS A 49 21.11 -1.60 44.07
CA LYS A 49 21.10 -3.03 44.39
C LYS A 49 21.08 -3.82 43.08
N PRO A 50 22.06 -4.70 42.81
CA PRO A 50 21.92 -5.67 41.74
C PRO A 50 20.85 -6.67 42.19
N VAL A 51 19.66 -6.58 41.60
CA VAL A 51 18.70 -7.68 41.67
C VAL A 51 19.27 -8.77 40.76
N SER A 52 19.98 -9.71 41.38
CA SER A 52 20.38 -10.97 40.78
C SER A 52 19.16 -11.89 40.72
N ASP A 53 18.17 -11.52 39.93
CA ASP A 53 17.20 -12.51 39.47
C ASP A 53 17.84 -13.16 38.25
N GLY A 54 18.24 -14.41 38.44
CA GLY A 54 18.64 -15.30 37.36
C GLY A 54 17.46 -15.43 36.39
N ILE A 55 17.39 -14.51 35.43
CA ILE A 55 16.69 -14.76 34.19
C ILE A 55 17.60 -15.76 33.48
N GLU A 56 17.32 -17.04 33.73
CA GLU A 56 17.55 -18.07 32.73
C GLU A 56 16.94 -17.51 31.45
N PHE A 57 17.79 -17.02 30.54
CA PHE A 57 17.40 -16.89 29.17
C PHE A 57 17.18 -18.32 28.71
N ASP A 58 15.94 -18.79 28.91
CA ASP A 58 15.44 -19.96 28.21
C ASP A 58 15.97 -19.84 26.79
N ASN A 59 16.72 -20.84 26.37
CA ASN A 59 17.14 -21.03 25.00
C ASN A 59 15.85 -21.28 24.19
N VAL A 60 15.05 -20.24 24.00
CA VAL A 60 13.93 -20.22 23.07
C VAL A 60 14.58 -20.28 21.72
N ARG A 61 14.73 -21.51 21.23
CA ARG A 61 15.12 -21.84 19.87
C ARG A 61 14.32 -20.91 18.96
N PRO A 62 14.94 -19.98 18.21
CA PRO A 62 14.18 -19.07 17.37
C PRO A 62 13.40 -19.94 16.41
N GLU A 63 12.07 -19.92 16.54
CA GLU A 63 11.19 -20.66 15.65
C GLU A 63 11.57 -20.31 14.22
N ALA A 64 11.58 -21.32 13.33
CA ALA A 64 11.91 -21.11 11.93
C ALA A 64 10.98 -20.02 11.37
N ARG A 65 11.54 -18.86 11.02
CA ARG A 65 10.75 -17.74 10.52
C ARG A 65 10.08 -18.16 9.21
N THR A 66 8.81 -17.83 9.09
CA THR A 66 8.11 -17.94 7.81
C THR A 66 8.80 -17.05 6.78
N GLN A 67 8.75 -17.42 5.50
CA GLN A 67 9.35 -16.62 4.43
C GLN A 67 8.76 -15.20 4.35
N GLN A 68 7.51 -15.00 4.77
CA GLN A 68 6.89 -13.68 4.87
C GLN A 68 7.51 -12.82 6.00
N GLN A 69 7.81 -13.43 7.15
CA GLN A 69 8.51 -12.75 8.24
C GLN A 69 9.93 -12.39 7.82
N GLU A 70 10.59 -13.29 7.09
CA GLU A 70 11.93 -13.09 6.60
C GLU A 70 12.02 -12.00 5.52
N PHE A 71 11.05 -11.96 4.59
CA PHE A 71 10.84 -10.84 3.67
C PHE A 71 10.71 -9.51 4.42
N THR A 72 9.80 -9.45 5.40
CA THR A 72 9.53 -8.23 6.17
C THR A 72 10.78 -7.74 6.91
N ARG A 73 11.58 -8.67 7.43
CA ARG A 73 12.84 -8.37 8.10
C ARG A 73 13.88 -7.80 7.13
N LEU A 74 14.10 -8.47 6.00
CA LEU A 74 15.13 -8.09 5.03
C LEU A 74 14.78 -6.77 4.33
N ARG A 75 13.51 -6.55 3.97
CA ARG A 75 13.04 -5.30 3.36
C ARG A 75 13.33 -4.06 4.22
N LYS A 76 13.26 -4.19 5.54
CA LYS A 76 13.51 -3.08 6.49
C LYS A 76 15.00 -2.79 6.71
N LYS A 77 15.90 -3.61 6.16
CA LYS A 77 17.34 -3.48 6.34
C LYS A 77 18.01 -2.88 5.11
N VAL A 78 19.12 -2.19 5.35
CA VAL A 78 20.14 -1.99 4.32
C VAL A 78 20.86 -3.33 4.19
N LEU A 79 20.67 -4.02 3.06
CA LEU A 79 21.33 -5.30 2.78
C LEU A 79 22.80 -5.01 2.45
N LYS A 80 23.69 -5.23 3.42
CA LYS A 80 25.11 -4.87 3.28
C LYS A 80 25.95 -6.02 2.76
N THR A 81 25.47 -7.26 2.92
CA THR A 81 26.22 -8.45 2.55
C THR A 81 25.66 -9.12 1.27
N PRO A 82 26.52 -9.79 0.48
CA PRO A 82 26.07 -10.58 -0.66
C PRO A 82 25.07 -11.67 -0.27
N THR A 83 25.30 -12.35 0.86
CA THR A 83 24.42 -13.42 1.37
C THR A 83 23.01 -12.91 1.67
N GLU A 84 22.87 -11.75 2.33
CA GLU A 84 21.55 -11.15 2.57
C GLU A 84 20.83 -10.75 1.27
N SER A 85 21.59 -10.29 0.28
CA SER A 85 21.05 -9.92 -1.03
C SER A 85 20.58 -11.14 -1.82
N GLU A 86 21.32 -12.25 -1.75
CA GLU A 86 20.94 -13.54 -2.33
C GLU A 86 19.72 -14.14 -1.64
N GLU A 87 19.66 -14.10 -0.31
CA GLU A 87 18.51 -14.57 0.47
C GLU A 87 17.26 -13.75 0.13
N TYR A 88 17.37 -12.42 0.07
CA TYR A 88 16.28 -11.55 -0.33
C TYR A 88 15.81 -11.86 -1.76
N SER A 89 16.75 -12.04 -2.69
CA SER A 89 16.45 -12.41 -4.08
C SER A 89 15.73 -13.75 -4.17
N LYS A 90 16.17 -14.77 -3.41
CA LYS A 90 15.51 -16.08 -3.34
C LYS A 90 14.06 -15.96 -2.86
N ILE A 91 13.81 -15.12 -1.87
CA ILE A 91 12.46 -14.86 -1.35
C ILE A 91 11.61 -14.15 -2.41
N LEU A 92 12.15 -13.10 -3.05
CA LEU A 92 11.43 -12.36 -4.11
C LEU A 92 11.12 -13.22 -5.34
N SER A 93 11.92 -14.25 -5.64
CA SER A 93 11.67 -15.19 -6.73
C SER A 93 10.78 -16.38 -6.34
N ASN A 94 10.21 -16.40 -5.14
CA ASN A 94 9.43 -17.54 -4.68
C ASN A 94 7.99 -17.51 -5.22
N GLU A 95 7.69 -18.41 -6.16
CA GLU A 95 6.37 -18.54 -6.79
C GLU A 95 5.25 -18.89 -5.81
N ARG A 96 5.53 -19.69 -4.78
CA ARG A 96 4.53 -20.02 -3.77
C ARG A 96 4.15 -18.78 -2.98
N LEU A 97 5.15 -17.99 -2.56
CA LEU A 97 4.89 -16.75 -1.82
C LEU A 97 4.12 -15.71 -2.66
N MET A 98 4.40 -15.65 -3.97
CA MET A 98 3.59 -14.87 -4.92
C MET A 98 2.15 -15.37 -4.97
N THR A 99 1.95 -16.68 -5.09
CA THR A 99 0.60 -17.29 -5.18
C THR A 99 -0.19 -17.00 -3.89
N ASP A 100 0.41 -17.24 -2.73
CA ASP A 100 -0.19 -16.97 -1.42
C ASP A 100 -0.52 -15.47 -1.25
N SER A 101 0.32 -14.58 -1.78
CA SER A 101 0.09 -13.13 -1.76
C SER A 101 -1.10 -12.74 -2.63
N LEU A 102 -1.20 -13.30 -3.84
CA LEU A 102 -2.35 -13.07 -4.73
C LEU A 102 -3.64 -13.67 -4.16
N GLU A 103 -3.57 -14.82 -3.49
CA GLU A 103 -4.72 -15.44 -2.83
C GLU A 103 -5.28 -14.53 -1.74
N LYS A 104 -4.42 -13.98 -0.87
CA LYS A 104 -4.83 -13.01 0.18
C LYS A 104 -5.57 -11.80 -0.39
N LEU A 105 -5.18 -11.30 -1.56
CA LEU A 105 -5.85 -10.18 -2.23
C LEU A 105 -7.20 -10.58 -2.83
N ASN A 106 -7.37 -11.86 -3.18
CA ASN A 106 -8.60 -12.39 -3.76
C ASN A 106 -9.58 -12.97 -2.73
N THR A 107 -9.16 -13.12 -1.47
CA THR A 107 -10.01 -13.60 -0.39
C THR A 107 -11.28 -12.76 -0.29
N ARG A 108 -12.42 -13.42 -0.37
CA ARG A 108 -13.73 -12.77 -0.21
C ARG A 108 -13.94 -12.44 1.27
N LEU A 109 -13.88 -11.16 1.60
CA LEU A 109 -14.15 -10.66 2.94
C LEU A 109 -15.61 -10.22 3.06
N THR A 110 -16.25 -10.58 4.17
CA THR A 110 -17.62 -10.15 4.50
C THR A 110 -17.63 -8.95 5.45
N SER A 111 -16.55 -8.74 6.20
CA SER A 111 -16.38 -7.64 7.13
C SER A 111 -14.96 -7.07 7.11
N PHE A 112 -14.84 -5.81 7.51
CA PHE A 112 -13.56 -5.16 7.71
C PHE A 112 -12.85 -5.72 8.95
N SER A 113 -11.56 -6.01 8.83
CA SER A 113 -10.66 -6.34 9.93
C SER A 113 -9.29 -5.73 9.66
N LYS A 114 -8.71 -5.07 10.66
CA LYS A 114 -7.36 -4.50 10.60
C LYS A 114 -6.30 -5.56 10.35
N GLU A 115 -6.49 -6.77 10.87
CA GLU A 115 -5.57 -7.89 10.66
C GLU A 115 -5.57 -8.31 9.19
N ASN A 116 -6.75 -8.50 8.60
CA ASN A 116 -6.88 -8.83 7.18
C ASN A 116 -6.33 -7.72 6.28
N GLU A 117 -6.57 -6.45 6.63
CA GLU A 117 -5.98 -5.31 5.91
C GLU A 117 -4.45 -5.32 5.99
N PHE A 118 -3.90 -5.54 7.18
CA PHE A 118 -2.45 -5.63 7.39
C PHE A 118 -1.82 -6.79 6.60
N ASP A 119 -2.48 -7.94 6.52
CA ASP A 119 -2.02 -9.08 5.74
C ASP A 119 -2.02 -8.83 4.24
N ARG A 120 -3.05 -8.15 3.73
CA ARG A 120 -3.13 -7.75 2.32
C ARG A 120 -2.07 -6.69 1.99
N MET A 121 -1.81 -5.74 2.88
CA MET A 121 -0.74 -4.76 2.71
C MET A 121 0.64 -5.42 2.61
N LYS A 122 0.93 -6.43 3.46
CA LYS A 122 2.17 -7.23 3.36
C LYS A 122 2.28 -7.99 2.03
N ALA A 123 1.16 -8.46 1.49
CA ALA A 123 1.11 -9.13 0.20
C ALA A 123 1.42 -8.15 -0.95
N ILE A 124 0.82 -6.95 -0.93
CA ILE A 124 1.09 -5.87 -1.91
C ILE A 124 2.56 -5.47 -1.86
N ASP A 125 3.13 -5.29 -0.67
CA ASP A 125 4.53 -4.95 -0.47
C ASP A 125 5.46 -5.99 -1.11
N PHE A 126 5.17 -7.28 -0.90
CA PHE A 126 5.92 -8.38 -1.52
C PHE A 126 5.86 -8.32 -3.04
N LEU A 127 4.65 -8.25 -3.61
CA LEU A 127 4.45 -8.22 -5.06
C LEU A 127 5.13 -7.00 -5.70
N THR A 128 5.08 -5.85 -5.04
CA THR A 128 5.71 -4.60 -5.50
C THR A 128 7.23 -4.73 -5.54
N GLU A 129 7.84 -5.21 -4.45
CA GLU A 129 9.29 -5.43 -4.37
C GLU A 129 9.77 -6.48 -5.39
N ALA A 130 9.02 -7.58 -5.50
CA ALA A 130 9.32 -8.65 -6.44
C ALA A 130 9.23 -8.17 -7.90
N ALA A 131 8.24 -7.33 -8.26
CA ALA A 131 8.09 -6.76 -9.59
C ALA A 131 9.14 -5.68 -9.93
N ARG A 132 9.61 -4.94 -8.91
CA ARG A 132 10.65 -3.90 -9.04
C ARG A 132 12.00 -4.49 -9.41
N TRP A 133 12.30 -5.71 -8.97
CA TRP A 133 13.52 -6.41 -9.34
C TRP A 133 13.45 -6.88 -10.81
N LYS A 134 14.06 -6.10 -11.72
CA LYS A 134 14.00 -6.33 -13.18
C LYS A 134 14.45 -7.72 -13.65
N LYS A 135 15.35 -8.38 -12.90
CA LYS A 135 15.88 -9.71 -13.23
C LYS A 135 15.12 -10.85 -12.51
N ASN A 136 14.06 -10.53 -11.79
CA ASN A 136 13.28 -11.54 -11.08
C ASN A 136 12.60 -12.49 -12.09
N PRO A 137 12.84 -13.81 -12.04
CA PRO A 137 12.27 -14.76 -13.00
C PRO A 137 10.73 -14.76 -13.00
N ILE A 138 10.09 -14.43 -11.87
CA ILE A 138 8.62 -14.46 -11.75
C ILE A 138 7.96 -13.11 -12.07
N ARG A 139 8.74 -12.11 -12.48
CA ARG A 139 8.28 -10.74 -12.69
C ARG A 139 7.10 -10.65 -13.67
N GLU A 140 7.22 -11.29 -14.83
CA GLU A 140 6.18 -11.22 -15.85
C GLU A 140 4.88 -11.89 -15.38
N ASN A 141 4.99 -12.96 -14.59
CA ASN A 141 3.83 -13.58 -13.96
C ASN A 141 3.15 -12.63 -12.97
N ILE A 142 3.92 -11.95 -12.12
CA ILE A 142 3.38 -10.93 -11.20
C ILE A 142 2.61 -9.84 -11.96
N LEU A 143 3.20 -9.29 -13.04
CA LEU A 143 2.55 -8.23 -13.82
C LEU A 143 1.28 -8.74 -14.52
N SER A 144 1.32 -9.96 -15.06
CA SER A 144 0.14 -10.61 -15.67
C SER A 144 -0.99 -10.80 -14.66
N GLU A 145 -0.70 -11.41 -13.51
CA GLU A 145 -1.72 -11.67 -12.47
C GLU A 145 -2.24 -10.38 -11.83
N THR A 146 -1.39 -9.36 -11.68
CA THR A 146 -1.83 -8.03 -11.23
C THR A 146 -2.83 -7.42 -12.21
N SER A 147 -2.58 -7.54 -13.52
CA SER A 147 -3.52 -7.07 -14.54
C SER A 147 -4.87 -7.76 -14.41
N LYS A 148 -4.87 -9.10 -14.26
CA LYS A 148 -6.10 -9.89 -14.07
C LYS A 148 -6.83 -9.54 -12.78
N PHE A 149 -6.10 -9.24 -11.70
CA PHE A 149 -6.69 -8.83 -10.43
C PHE A 149 -7.46 -7.51 -10.56
N LEU A 150 -6.89 -6.55 -11.27
CA LEU A 150 -7.45 -5.20 -11.43
C LEU A 150 -8.71 -5.17 -12.31
N THR A 151 -8.78 -6.02 -13.33
CA THR A 151 -9.93 -6.04 -14.26
C THR A 151 -11.12 -6.86 -13.74
N ARG A 152 -10.95 -7.61 -12.65
CA ARG A 152 -12.07 -8.28 -11.99
C ARG A 152 -13.10 -7.25 -11.49
N PRO A 153 -14.41 -7.52 -11.55
CA PRO A 153 -15.40 -6.67 -10.92
C PRO A 153 -15.22 -6.62 -9.40
N MET A 154 -15.35 -5.43 -8.80
CA MET A 154 -15.33 -5.30 -7.35
C MET A 154 -16.64 -5.87 -6.75
N PRO A 155 -16.59 -6.57 -5.60
CA PRO A 155 -17.80 -7.06 -4.95
C PRO A 155 -18.75 -5.89 -4.64
N LYS A 156 -20.04 -6.04 -4.98
CA LYS A 156 -21.08 -5.07 -4.62
C LYS A 156 -21.33 -5.12 -3.10
N MET A 157 -20.59 -4.34 -2.33
CA MET A 157 -20.74 -4.29 -0.88
C MET A 157 -21.68 -3.15 -0.47
N ARG A 158 -22.94 -3.48 -0.18
CA ARG A 158 -23.98 -2.48 0.09
C ARG A 158 -23.92 -1.84 1.49
N ALA A 159 -23.02 -2.25 2.38
CA ALA A 159 -23.10 -1.85 3.80
C ALA A 159 -21.78 -1.58 4.54
N ASN A 160 -20.60 -2.03 4.06
CA ASN A 160 -19.35 -1.83 4.79
C ASN A 160 -18.42 -0.84 4.08
N SER A 161 -18.57 0.44 4.43
CA SER A 161 -17.81 1.52 3.78
C SER A 161 -16.30 1.42 4.00
N ASP A 162 -15.87 0.89 5.16
CA ASP A 162 -14.44 0.78 5.50
C ASP A 162 -13.79 -0.37 4.75
N LEU A 163 -14.46 -1.52 4.66
CA LEU A 163 -14.00 -2.63 3.84
C LEU A 163 -13.92 -2.21 2.37
N GLN A 164 -14.92 -1.50 1.85
CA GLN A 164 -14.90 -1.02 0.47
C GLN A 164 -13.73 -0.06 0.21
N LYS A 165 -13.49 0.90 1.10
CA LYS A 165 -12.33 1.81 1.00
C LYS A 165 -11.01 1.05 1.04
N SER A 166 -10.88 0.09 1.96
CA SER A 166 -9.68 -0.74 2.11
C SER A 166 -9.40 -1.56 0.84
N LEU A 167 -10.42 -2.22 0.26
CA LEU A 167 -10.28 -2.98 -0.99
C LEU A 167 -9.99 -2.08 -2.22
N ILE A 168 -10.56 -0.88 -2.27
CA ILE A 168 -10.21 0.12 -3.31
C ILE A 168 -8.75 0.54 -3.15
N GLY A 169 -8.29 0.76 -1.91
CA GLY A 169 -6.89 1.04 -1.59
C GLY A 169 -5.96 -0.03 -2.12
N ASP A 170 -6.25 -1.30 -1.84
CA ASP A 170 -5.47 -2.44 -2.35
C ASP A 170 -5.36 -2.43 -3.89
N ARG A 171 -6.48 -2.17 -4.57
CA ARG A 171 -6.51 -2.08 -6.04
C ARG A 171 -5.74 -0.88 -6.57
N VAL A 172 -5.78 0.25 -5.89
CA VAL A 172 -5.01 1.43 -6.27
C VAL A 172 -3.51 1.15 -6.17
N GLU A 173 -3.04 0.56 -5.08
CA GLU A 173 -1.62 0.20 -4.92
C GLU A 173 -1.17 -0.80 -5.99
N MET A 174 -1.99 -1.80 -6.29
CA MET A 174 -1.71 -2.76 -7.36
C MET A 174 -1.72 -2.12 -8.75
N PHE A 175 -2.57 -1.12 -8.99
CA PHE A 175 -2.54 -0.34 -10.23
C PHE A 175 -1.25 0.49 -10.33
N LEU A 176 -0.80 1.11 -9.24
CA LEU A 176 0.46 1.86 -9.20
C LEU A 176 1.67 0.97 -9.48
N LEU A 177 1.69 -0.26 -8.92
CA LEU A 177 2.68 -1.28 -9.27
C LEU A 177 2.73 -1.46 -10.79
N LEU A 178 1.60 -1.69 -11.46
CA LEU A 178 1.56 -1.82 -12.92
C LEU A 178 1.98 -0.54 -13.64
N ALA A 179 1.52 0.62 -13.19
CA ALA A 179 1.84 1.89 -13.84
C ALA A 179 3.35 2.15 -13.88
N VAL A 180 4.07 1.80 -12.80
CA VAL A 180 5.52 1.98 -12.70
C VAL A 180 6.29 0.85 -13.39
N GLN A 181 5.87 -0.41 -13.21
CA GLN A 181 6.65 -1.58 -13.66
C GLN A 181 6.24 -2.10 -15.04
N GLY A 182 5.04 -1.79 -15.53
CA GLY A 182 4.46 -2.33 -16.75
C GLY A 182 3.46 -1.38 -17.38
N SER A 183 3.91 -0.15 -17.69
CA SER A 183 3.03 0.96 -18.12
C SER A 183 2.08 0.61 -19.27
N GLU A 184 2.49 -0.22 -20.24
CA GLU A 184 1.61 -0.69 -21.31
C GLU A 184 0.45 -1.53 -20.79
N ARG A 185 0.70 -2.43 -19.83
CA ARG A 185 -0.35 -3.21 -19.17
C ARG A 185 -1.28 -2.32 -18.34
N ALA A 186 -0.73 -1.32 -17.66
CA ALA A 186 -1.54 -0.35 -16.93
C ALA A 186 -2.51 0.41 -17.86
N ARG A 187 -2.06 0.80 -19.07
CA ARG A 187 -2.94 1.40 -20.09
C ARG A 187 -4.01 0.42 -20.55
N ALA A 188 -3.64 -0.82 -20.86
CA ALA A 188 -4.59 -1.86 -21.26
C ALA A 188 -5.69 -2.09 -20.20
N VAL A 189 -5.32 -2.08 -18.91
CA VAL A 189 -6.30 -2.15 -17.80
C VAL A 189 -7.26 -0.96 -17.81
N LEU A 190 -6.77 0.27 -18.05
CA LEU A 190 -7.65 1.45 -18.13
C LEU A 190 -8.59 1.43 -19.34
N ASP A 191 -8.14 0.83 -20.45
CA ASP A 191 -8.94 0.65 -21.65
C ASP A 191 -10.03 -0.40 -21.43
N GLU A 192 -9.70 -1.52 -20.78
CA GLU A 192 -10.67 -2.57 -20.41
C GLU A 192 -11.69 -2.08 -19.37
N MET A 193 -11.27 -1.19 -18.46
CA MET A 193 -12.14 -0.59 -17.44
C MET A 193 -12.94 0.61 -17.95
N ASN A 194 -13.05 0.80 -19.27
CA ASN A 194 -13.82 1.92 -19.79
C ASN A 194 -15.30 1.83 -19.39
N GLY A 195 -15.83 2.93 -18.82
CA GLY A 195 -17.20 2.99 -18.33
C GLY A 195 -17.42 2.39 -16.93
N THR A 196 -16.38 1.90 -16.24
CA THR A 196 -16.49 1.45 -14.85
C THR A 196 -16.11 2.57 -13.87
N PRO A 197 -16.72 2.63 -12.66
CA PRO A 197 -16.30 3.55 -11.61
C PRO A 197 -14.84 3.39 -11.21
N GLU A 198 -14.31 2.16 -11.27
CA GLU A 198 -12.95 1.82 -10.87
C GLU A 198 -11.88 2.54 -11.69
N LYS A 199 -12.13 2.78 -12.98
CA LYS A 199 -11.23 3.54 -13.84
C LYS A 199 -10.91 4.92 -13.28
N ALA A 200 -11.91 5.61 -12.72
CA ALA A 200 -11.71 6.94 -12.14
C ALA A 200 -10.77 6.90 -10.94
N TYR A 201 -10.86 5.87 -10.08
CA TYR A 201 -9.93 5.71 -8.95
C TYR A 201 -8.49 5.50 -9.41
N TYR A 202 -8.27 4.68 -10.45
CA TYR A 202 -6.94 4.43 -11.00
C TYR A 202 -6.33 5.65 -11.68
N GLN A 203 -7.13 6.41 -12.43
CA GLN A 203 -6.66 7.65 -13.06
C GLN A 203 -6.31 8.72 -12.02
N PHE A 204 -7.17 8.89 -11.01
CA PHE A 204 -6.93 9.83 -9.92
C PHE A 204 -5.66 9.49 -9.14
N SER A 205 -5.50 8.23 -8.73
CA SER A 205 -4.34 7.80 -7.94
C SER A 205 -3.04 7.99 -8.71
N THR A 206 -3.01 7.60 -9.99
CA THR A 206 -1.83 7.79 -10.85
C THR A 206 -1.45 9.27 -10.95
N ALA A 207 -2.42 10.16 -11.17
CA ALA A 207 -2.17 11.59 -11.23
C ALA A 207 -1.68 12.15 -9.88
N PHE A 208 -2.20 11.66 -8.76
CA PHE A 208 -1.82 12.13 -7.43
C PHE A 208 -0.44 11.63 -7.00
N TYR A 209 -0.16 10.33 -7.14
CA TYR A 209 1.06 9.70 -6.65
C TYR A 209 2.25 9.88 -7.58
N LEU A 210 2.05 9.89 -8.91
CA LEU A 210 3.18 10.05 -9.83
C LEU A 210 3.60 11.51 -10.03
N ARG A 211 2.70 12.49 -9.87
CA ARG A 211 3.09 13.92 -9.91
C ARG A 211 3.98 14.34 -8.74
N LYS A 212 3.88 13.67 -7.59
CA LYS A 212 4.68 13.99 -6.40
C LYS A 212 6.10 13.42 -6.43
N ASN A 213 6.41 12.56 -7.41
CA ASN A 213 7.69 11.87 -7.55
C ASN A 213 8.51 12.37 -8.75
N ILE A 214 8.10 13.50 -9.37
CA ILE A 214 8.84 14.28 -10.37
C ILE A 214 9.12 15.64 -9.74
#